data_AF-A0A965KAV7-F1
#
_entry.id   AF-A0A965KAV7-F1
#
_cell.length_a   1.000
_cell.length_b   1.000
_cell.length_c   1.000
_cell.angle_alpha   90.00
_cell.angle_beta   90.00
_cell.angle_gamma   90.00
#
_symmetry.space_group_name_H-M   'P 1'
#
loop_
_entity.id
_entity.type
_entity.pdbx_description
1 polymer ?
#
loop_
_entity_poly.entity_id
_entity_poly.type
_entity_poly.pdbx_seq_one_letter_code
_entity_poly.pdbx_strand_id
1 'polypeptide(L)'
;MRIGFVQGYPLSSLSVPVLLLPGTLVQDKMVVVSRDPRLNPTAVLEITGVRGHIAIARIVRGQPQPKDEVVLPSTDLSERSQELPP
;
A
#
# COMPACT_ATOMS: atom_id res chain seq x y z
N MET A 1 2.15 -5.35 10.73
CA MET A 1 1.19 -4.40 11.32
C MET A 1 0.32 -3.83 10.21
N ARG A 2 -1.01 -3.83 10.36
CA ARG A 2 -1.93 -3.21 9.39
C ARG A 2 -2.03 -1.71 9.64
N ILE A 3 -2.02 -0.93 8.56
CA ILE A 3 -2.01 0.54 8.64
C ILE A 3 -3.15 1.19 7.85
N GLY A 4 -3.76 0.47 6.90
CA GLY A 4 -4.86 1.03 6.12
C GLY A 4 -5.43 0.10 5.07
N PHE A 5 -6.15 0.70 4.12
CA PHE A 5 -6.79 0.03 2.99
C PHE A 5 -6.68 0.85 1.72
N VAL A 6 -6.54 0.16 0.59
CA VAL A 6 -6.63 0.80 -0.73
C VAL A 6 -8.07 1.26 -0.98
N GLN A 7 -8.23 2.55 -1.25
CA GLN A 7 -9.49 3.18 -1.64
C GLN A 7 -9.60 3.29 -3.15
N GLY A 8 -10.81 3.13 -3.70
CA GLY A 8 -11.05 3.09 -5.15
C GLY A 8 -10.32 4.19 -5.91
N TYR A 9 -9.63 3.80 -6.98
CA TYR A 9 -8.82 4.68 -7.81
C TYR A 9 -8.95 4.25 -9.29
N PRO A 10 -8.76 5.16 -10.26
CA PRO A 10 -8.75 4.78 -11.67
C PRO A 10 -7.61 3.80 -11.92
N LEU A 11 -7.87 2.67 -12.60
CA LEU A 11 -6.85 1.67 -12.91
C LEU A 11 -5.66 2.21 -13.73
N SER A 12 -5.85 3.35 -14.40
CA SER A 12 -4.81 4.07 -15.13
C SER A 12 -3.92 4.96 -14.25
N SER A 13 -4.22 5.10 -12.96
CA SER A 13 -3.47 5.94 -12.03
C SER A 13 -2.26 5.18 -11.48
N LEU A 14 -1.10 5.84 -11.48
CA LEU A 14 0.12 5.36 -10.82
C LEU A 14 0.14 5.62 -9.31
N SER A 15 -0.89 6.29 -8.78
CA SER A 15 -1.04 6.57 -7.36
C SER A 15 -2.38 6.11 -6.84
N VAL A 16 -2.39 5.63 -5.60
CA VAL A 16 -3.55 5.10 -4.91
C VAL A 16 -3.77 5.83 -3.58
N PRO A 17 -5.02 6.18 -3.25
CA PRO A 17 -5.36 6.62 -1.91
C PRO A 17 -5.40 5.44 -0.96
N VAL A 18 -4.78 5.60 0.21
CA VAL A 18 -4.79 4.65 1.31
C VAL A 18 -5.56 5.28 2.47
N LEU A 19 -6.69 4.68 2.83
CA LEU A 19 -7.43 5.04 4.03
C LEU A 19 -6.69 4.48 5.25
N LEU A 20 -6.16 5.36 6.08
CA LEU A 20 -5.41 5.02 7.28
C LEU A 20 -6.35 4.62 8.41
N LEU A 21 -5.91 3.63 9.20
CA LEU A 21 -6.58 3.29 10.45
C LEU A 21 -6.36 4.40 11.49
N PRO A 22 -7.34 4.68 12.37
CA PRO A 22 -7.17 5.65 13.45
C PRO A 22 -5.90 5.38 14.28
N GLY A 23 -5.14 6.43 14.57
CA GLY A 23 -3.89 6.33 15.34
C GLY A 23 -2.68 5.80 14.56
N THR A 24 -2.83 5.48 13.28
CA THR A 24 -1.70 5.09 12.43
C THR A 24 -0.82 6.30 12.11
N LEU A 25 0.47 6.18 12.39
CA LEU A 25 1.48 7.13 11.94
C LEU A 25 2.13 6.62 10.66
N VAL A 26 2.05 7.41 9.60
CA VAL A 26 2.76 7.18 8.32
C VAL A 26 3.57 8.42 7.97
N GLN A 27 4.68 8.21 7.27
CA GLN A 27 5.60 9.27 6.87
C GLN A 27 5.75 9.32 5.35
N ASP A 28 6.16 10.47 4.83
CA ASP A 28 6.56 10.58 3.43
C ASP A 28 7.74 9.63 3.14
N LYS A 29 7.77 9.06 1.92
CA LYS A 29 8.72 8.04 1.43
C LYS A 29 8.68 6.70 2.16
N MET A 30 7.70 6.49 3.03
CA MET A 30 7.53 5.23 3.72
C MET A 30 7.10 4.15 2.73
N VAL A 31 7.82 3.03 2.71
CA VAL A 31 7.47 1.87 1.88
C VAL A 31 6.49 0.99 2.63
N VAL A 32 5.38 0.66 1.98
CA VAL A 32 4.30 -0.16 2.51
C VAL A 32 3.90 -1.20 1.46
N VAL A 33 3.26 -2.28 1.90
CA VAL A 33 2.85 -3.35 0.99
C VAL A 33 1.34 -3.49 1.01
N SER A 34 0.75 -3.55 -0.18
CA SER A 34 -0.63 -3.94 -0.41
C SER A 34 -0.70 -5.47 -0.45
N ARG A 35 -1.70 -6.07 0.18
CA ARG A 35 -1.93 -7.52 0.14
C ARG A 35 -3.41 -7.88 0.07
N ASP A 36 -3.68 -9.01 -0.57
CA ASP A 36 -5.01 -9.59 -0.67
C ASP A 36 -5.46 -10.23 0.67
N PRO A 37 -6.75 -10.65 0.80
CA PRO A 37 -7.23 -11.35 1.99
C PRO A 37 -6.56 -12.70 2.27
N ARG A 38 -5.84 -13.27 1.29
CA ARG A 38 -5.04 -14.50 1.43
C ARG A 38 -3.59 -14.19 1.85
N LEU A 39 -3.30 -12.94 2.19
CA LEU A 39 -1.99 -12.44 2.65
C LEU A 39 -0.90 -12.47 1.58
N ASN A 40 -1.26 -12.53 0.30
CA ASN A 40 -0.31 -12.42 -0.79
C ASN A 40 -0.05 -10.95 -1.11
N PRO A 41 1.22 -10.54 -1.30
CA PRO A 41 1.51 -9.19 -1.74
C PRO A 41 0.91 -8.96 -3.12
N THR A 42 0.28 -7.81 -3.32
CA THR A 42 -0.31 -7.39 -4.60
C THR A 42 0.40 -6.18 -5.18
N ALA A 43 0.96 -5.31 -4.33
CA ALA A 43 1.75 -4.17 -4.75
C ALA A 43 2.74 -3.68 -3.69
N VAL A 44 3.84 -3.09 -4.15
CA VAL A 44 4.73 -2.27 -3.33
C VAL A 44 4.34 -0.80 -3.55
N LEU A 45 4.12 -0.09 -2.45
CA LEU A 45 3.68 1.29 -2.47
C LEU A 45 4.66 2.19 -1.70
N GLU A 46 4.90 3.39 -2.21
CA GLU A 46 5.66 4.43 -1.52
C GLU A 46 4.71 5.57 -1.14
N ILE A 47 4.62 5.91 0.14
CA ILE A 47 3.81 7.04 0.59
C ILE A 47 4.45 8.34 0.08
N THR A 48 3.69 9.16 -0.65
CA THR A 48 4.16 10.45 -1.21
C THR A 48 3.47 11.66 -0.57
N GLY A 49 2.59 11.43 0.39
CA GLY A 49 1.88 12.50 1.09
C GLY A 49 0.76 11.98 1.98
N VAL A 50 0.42 12.78 3.00
CA VAL A 50 -0.62 12.46 3.98
C VAL A 50 -1.54 13.66 4.16
N ARG A 51 -2.85 13.43 4.10
CA ARG A 51 -3.90 14.43 4.27
C ARG A 51 -4.97 13.89 5.23
N GLY A 52 -4.82 14.22 6.51
CA GLY A 52 -5.68 13.68 7.56
C GLY A 52 -5.58 12.15 7.60
N HIS A 53 -6.70 11.46 7.43
CA HIS A 53 -6.82 10.00 7.46
C HIS A 53 -6.52 9.32 6.10
N ILE A 54 -6.10 10.08 5.09
CA ILE A 54 -5.78 9.53 3.77
C ILE A 54 -4.30 9.76 3.48
N ALA A 55 -3.57 8.69 3.19
CA ALA A 55 -2.27 8.79 2.56
C ALA A 55 -2.40 8.62 1.05
N ILE A 56 -1.57 9.31 0.28
CA ILE A 56 -1.41 9.08 -1.16
C ILE A 56 -0.15 8.25 -1.32
N ALA A 57 -0.26 7.11 -1.98
CA ALA A 57 0.85 6.20 -2.21
C ALA A 57 1.08 6.02 -3.71
N ARG A 58 2.32 6.15 -4.15
CA ARG A 58 2.73 5.80 -5.52
C ARG A 58 2.90 4.29 -5.61
N ILE A 59 2.40 3.70 -6.69
CA ILE A 59 2.65 2.30 -7.05
C ILE A 59 4.10 2.20 -7.55
N VAL A 60 4.90 1.39 -6.86
CA VAL A 60 6.30 1.11 -7.22
C VAL A 60 6.39 -0.19 -8.01
N ARG A 61 5.58 -1.19 -7.64
CA ARG A 61 5.49 -2.51 -8.29
C ARG A 61 4.10 -3.09 -8.11
N GLY A 62 3.73 -4.01 -9.00
CA GLY A 62 2.48 -4.76 -8.94
C GLY A 62 1.26 -3.87 -9.19
N GLN A 63 0.08 -4.39 -8.83
CA GLN A 63 -1.18 -3.67 -8.99
C GLN A 63 -2.06 -3.92 -7.76
N PRO A 64 -2.24 -2.92 -6.87
CA PRO A 64 -3.07 -3.09 -5.69
C PRO A 64 -4.54 -3.21 -6.09
N GLN A 65 -5.34 -4.00 -5.39
CA GLN A 65 -6.77 -4.10 -5.65
C GLN A 65 -7.57 -3.21 -4.68
N PRO A 66 -8.73 -2.70 -5.09
CA PRO A 66 -9.64 -2.04 -4.15
C PRO A 66 -9.92 -2.96 -2.96
N LYS A 67 -9.86 -2.40 -1.75
CA LYS A 67 -10.03 -3.12 -0.46
C LYS A 67 -8.86 -4.00 -0.02
N ASP A 68 -7.75 -4.04 -0.77
CA ASP A 68 -6.53 -4.65 -0.25
C ASP A 68 -6.10 -3.98 1.05
N GLU A 69 -5.51 -4.78 1.93
CA GLU A 69 -4.93 -4.27 3.16
C GLU A 69 -3.57 -3.65 2.87
N VAL A 70 -3.32 -2.48 3.45
CA VAL A 70 -2.00 -1.86 3.43
C VAL A 70 -1.34 -2.11 4.78
N VAL A 71 -0.13 -2.66 4.75
CA VAL A 71 0.62 -3.09 5.92
C VAL A 71 2.06 -2.61 5.89
N LEU A 72 2.69 -2.52 7.06
CA LEU A 72 4.14 -2.45 7.15
C LEU A 72 4.75 -3.75 6.61
N PRO A 73 5.77 -3.66 5.74
CA PRO A 73 6.44 -4.83 5.23
C PRO A 73 7.16 -5.56 6.37
N SER A 74 6.86 -6.86 6.54
CA SER A 74 7.75 -7.78 7.29
C SER A 74 8.85 -8.29 6.36
N THR A 75 9.86 -8.97 6.90
CA THR A 75 10.96 -9.56 6.10
C THR A 75 10.40 -10.47 4.98
N ASP A 76 9.61 -11.48 5.33
CA ASP A 76 9.03 -12.43 4.36
C ASP A 76 8.15 -11.73 3.31
N LEU A 77 7.37 -10.74 3.73
CA LEU A 77 6.49 -10.01 2.82
C LEU A 77 7.29 -9.10 1.88
N SER A 78 8.40 -8.54 2.36
CA SER A 78 9.33 -7.74 1.57
C SER A 78 9.92 -8.58 0.45
N GLU A 79 10.45 -9.75 0.77
CA GLU A 79 11.04 -10.69 -0.19
C GLU A 79 10.04 -11.09 -1.28
N ARG A 80 8.86 -11.56 -0.87
CA ARG A 80 7.80 -11.96 -1.80
C ARG A 80 7.30 -10.80 -2.67
N SER A 81 7.33 -9.57 -2.14
CA SER A 81 6.89 -8.39 -2.90
C SER A 81 7.89 -7.94 -3.98
N GLN A 82 9.16 -8.36 -3.89
CA GLN A 82 10.16 -8.08 -4.94
C GLN A 82 9.92 -8.89 -6.22
N GLU A 83 9.21 -10.03 -6.09
CA GLU A 83 8.82 -10.89 -7.22
C GLU A 83 7.68 -10.28 -8.05
N LEU A 84 7.03 -9.22 -7.54
CA LEU A 84 5.98 -8.52 -8.28
C LEU A 84 6.54 -7.82 -9.52
N PRO A 85 5.75 -7.78 -10.62
CA PRO A 85 6.15 -7.07 -11.82
C PRO A 85 6.40 -5.58 -11.52
N PRO A 86 7.35 -4.94 -12.21
CA PRO A 86 7.60 -3.51 -12.09
C PRO A 86 6.40 -2.67 -12.57
#